data_AF-A0A4Y3VVE1-F1
#
_entry.id   AF-A0A4Y3VVE1-F1
#
_cell.length_a   1.000
_cell.length_b   1.000
_cell.length_c   1.000
_cell.angle_alpha   90.00
_cell.angle_beta   90.00
_cell.angle_gamma   90.00
#
_symmetry.space_group_name_H-M   'P 1'
#
loop_
_entity.id
_entity.type
_entity.pdbx_description
1 polymer ?
#
loop_
_entity_poly.entity_id
_entity_poly.type
_entity_poly.pdbx_seq_one_letter_code
_entity_poly.pdbx_strand_id
1 'polypeptide(L)'
;MRWLSKRIVSTVLSDLGSGRRHLTHEALDELPEGKVVEHIRSVLVATPALPKRDEQMVRLERHVRDLVASRATAEGRAAVYLLNWLAGRNRPLPPTASRP
;
A
#
# COMPACT_ATOMS: atom_id res chain seq x y z
N MET A 1 16.93 30.05 15.62
CA MET A 1 17.15 28.64 15.19
C MET A 1 17.21 27.66 16.37
N ARG A 2 16.27 27.67 17.32
CA ARG A 2 16.33 26.80 18.53
C ARG A 2 15.74 25.40 18.32
N TRP A 3 15.10 25.13 17.18
CA TRP A 3 14.48 23.85 16.89
C TRP A 3 15.48 22.82 16.31
N LEU A 4 16.44 23.27 15.50
CA LEU A 4 17.51 22.43 14.93
C LEU A 4 18.47 21.87 15.99
N SER A 5 18.63 22.57 17.13
CA SER A 5 19.49 22.12 18.23
C SER A 5 18.88 21.00 19.08
N LYS A 6 17.61 20.63 18.85
CA LYS A 6 17.02 19.46 19.48
C LYS A 6 17.69 18.21 18.94
N ARG A 7 18.20 17.35 19.83
CA ARG A 7 18.94 16.12 19.47
C ARG A 7 18.19 15.27 18.44
N ILE A 8 16.89 15.06 18.65
CA ILE A 8 16.03 14.30 17.72
C ILE A 8 15.99 14.90 16.31
N VAL A 9 15.97 16.23 16.18
CA VAL A 9 15.95 16.91 14.88
C VAL A 9 17.29 16.74 14.19
N SER A 10 18.39 16.98 14.91
CA SER A 10 19.74 16.82 14.38
C SER A 10 19.99 15.38 13.91
N THR A 11 19.60 14.38 14.69
CA THR A 11 19.78 12.97 14.32
C THR A 11 19.01 12.63 13.04
N VAL A 12 17.73 12.99 12.97
CA VAL A 12 16.90 12.71 11.78
C VAL A 12 17.47 13.39 10.53
N LEU A 13 17.85 14.66 10.62
CA LEU A 13 18.43 15.38 9.48
C LEU A 13 19.80 14.83 9.08
N SER A 14 20.63 14.39 10.03
CA SER A 14 21.90 13.72 9.74
C SER A 14 21.70 12.36 9.07
N ASP A 15 20.70 11.58 9.47
CA ASP A 15 20.39 10.30 8.84
C ASP A 15 19.88 10.46 7.41
N LEU A 16 19.05 11.49 7.17
CA LEU A 16 18.60 11.86 5.83
C LEU A 16 19.76 12.37 4.95
N GLY A 17 20.59 13.28 5.49
CA GLY A 17 21.70 13.88 4.76
C GLY A 17 22.87 12.92 4.48
N SER A 18 23.00 11.85 5.27
CA SER A 18 23.98 10.78 5.05
C SER A 18 23.48 9.64 4.16
N GLY A 19 22.20 9.68 3.75
CA GLY A 19 21.57 8.62 2.97
C GLY A 19 21.26 7.35 3.77
N ARG A 20 21.51 7.32 5.09
CA ARG A 20 21.08 6.21 5.96
C ARG A 20 19.56 6.02 5.97
N ARG A 21 18.83 7.10 5.71
CA ARG A 21 17.39 7.08 5.47
C ARG A 21 17.10 7.77 4.14
N HIS A 22 16.20 7.19 3.36
CA HIS A 22 15.73 7.79 2.12
C HIS A 22 14.95 9.08 2.40
N LEU A 23 15.16 10.10 1.58
CA LEU A 23 14.42 11.36 1.67
C LEU A 23 13.08 11.20 0.92
N THR A 24 12.10 10.63 1.61
CA THR A 24 10.74 10.43 1.10
C THR A 24 9.70 10.73 2.19
N HIS A 25 8.42 10.88 1.81
CA HIS A 25 7.35 11.06 2.79
C HIS A 25 7.16 9.81 3.64
N GLU A 26 7.30 8.64 3.03
CA GLU A 26 7.15 7.33 3.66
C GLU A 26 8.20 7.12 4.75
N ALA A 27 9.46 7.48 4.49
CA ALA A 27 10.54 7.37 5.48
C ALA A 27 10.38 8.35 6.67
N LEU A 28 9.63 9.44 6.49
CA LEU A 28 9.21 10.32 7.59
C LEU A 28 7.99 9.77 8.32
N ASP A 29 7.10 9.03 7.65
CA ASP A 29 5.93 8.38 8.24
C ASP A 29 6.33 7.18 9.14
N GLU A 30 7.52 6.58 8.94
CA GLU A 30 8.09 5.55 9.81
C GLU A 30 8.63 6.08 11.15
N LEU A 31 8.79 7.40 11.30
CA LEU A 31 9.20 8.01 12.56
C LEU A 31 8.03 8.07 13.55
N PRO A 32 8.31 8.07 14.88
CA PRO A 32 7.27 8.31 15.88
C PRO A 32 6.50 9.60 15.58
N GLU A 33 5.18 9.49 15.48
CA GLU A 33 4.31 10.62 15.15
C GLU A 33 4.48 11.78 16.15
N GLY A 34 4.47 13.01 15.63
CA GLY A 34 4.48 14.20 16.48
C GLY A 34 4.88 15.47 15.74
N LYS A 35 4.67 16.60 16.44
CA LYS A 35 4.90 17.96 15.92
C LYS A 35 6.30 18.20 15.37
N VAL A 36 7.29 17.44 15.84
CA VAL A 36 8.68 17.53 15.36
C VAL A 36 8.81 16.99 13.94
N VAL A 37 8.23 15.81 13.66
CA VAL A 37 8.27 15.18 12.33
C VAL A 37 7.46 16.00 11.33
N GLU A 38 6.29 16.50 11.75
CA GLU A 38 5.48 17.44 10.95
C GLU A 38 6.28 18.69 10.57
N HIS A 39 7.00 19.28 11.53
CA HIS A 39 7.81 20.46 11.28
C HIS A 39 9.00 20.17 10.34
N ILE A 40 9.68 19.03 10.50
CA ILE A 40 10.73 18.58 9.58
C ILE A 40 10.17 18.44 8.16
N ARG A 41 9.03 17.76 7.99
CA ARG A 41 8.36 17.59 6.69
C ARG A 41 8.03 18.94 6.06
N SER A 42 7.45 19.86 6.83
CA SER A 42 7.10 21.20 6.37
C SER A 42 8.32 21.99 5.89
N VAL A 43 9.43 21.94 6.64
CA VAL A 43 10.67 22.62 6.26
C VAL A 43 11.27 22.00 4.99
N LEU A 44 11.36 20.68 4.90
CA LEU A 44 11.92 20.00 3.73
C LEU A 44 11.11 20.26 2.44
N VAL A 45 9.78 20.38 2.56
CA VAL A 45 8.90 20.79 1.45
C VAL A 45 9.10 22.26 1.07
N ALA A 46 9.31 23.13 2.06
CA ALA A 46 9.54 24.55 1.83
C ALA A 46 10.93 24.84 1.22
N THR A 47 11.94 23.97 1.45
CA THR A 47 13.31 24.10 0.95
C THR A 47 13.58 23.29 -0.34
N PRO A 48 12.57 23.09 -1.17
CA PRO A 48 12.46 22.05 -2.22
C PRO A 48 13.24 20.73 -2.07
N ALA A 49 13.61 20.33 -0.86
CA ALA A 49 14.41 19.13 -0.63
C ALA A 49 13.54 17.88 -0.74
N LEU A 50 12.30 17.97 -0.26
CA LEU A 50 11.27 16.96 -0.37
C LEU A 50 10.13 17.51 -1.25
N PRO A 51 9.79 16.90 -2.38
CA PRO A 51 8.65 17.34 -3.19
C PRO A 51 7.39 17.41 -2.33
N LYS A 52 6.52 18.41 -2.56
CA LYS A 52 5.21 18.44 -1.92
C LYS A 52 4.48 17.14 -2.22
N ARG A 53 3.87 16.52 -1.21
CA ARG A 53 3.07 15.31 -1.41
C ARG A 53 1.95 15.64 -2.39
N ASP A 54 2.00 15.05 -3.57
CA ASP A 54 0.98 15.25 -4.59
C ASP A 54 -0.24 14.41 -4.22
N GLU A 55 -1.24 15.05 -3.61
CA GLU A 55 -2.47 14.38 -3.22
C GLU A 55 -3.20 13.77 -4.42
N GLN A 56 -3.06 14.33 -5.63
CA GLN A 56 -3.66 13.76 -6.83
C GLN A 56 -2.95 12.46 -7.20
N MET A 57 -1.62 12.42 -7.09
CA MET A 57 -0.86 11.19 -7.30
C MET A 57 -1.21 10.11 -6.28
N VAL A 58 -1.32 10.46 -4.99
CA VAL A 58 -1.72 9.51 -3.93
C VAL A 58 -3.13 8.95 -4.19
N ARG A 59 -4.08 9.80 -4.63
CA ARG A 59 -5.44 9.37 -5.00
C ARG A 59 -5.41 8.46 -6.22
N LEU A 60 -4.62 8.81 -7.25
CA LEU A 60 -4.47 8.00 -8.46
C LEU A 60 -3.89 6.62 -8.14
N GLU A 61 -2.81 6.55 -7.37
CA GLU A 61 -2.20 5.29 -6.97
C GLU A 61 -3.17 4.40 -6.19
N ARG A 62 -3.94 4.98 -5.26
CA ARG A 62 -4.98 4.25 -4.53
C ARG A 62 -6.02 3.72 -5.50
N HIS A 63 -6.51 4.56 -6.40
CA HIS A 63 -7.50 4.16 -7.39
C HIS A 63 -7.00 3.03 -8.31
N VAL A 64 -5.75 3.11 -8.77
CA VAL A 64 -5.12 2.04 -9.57
C VAL A 64 -5.02 0.74 -8.77
N ARG A 65 -4.60 0.79 -7.50
CA ARG A 65 -4.55 -0.39 -6.62
C ARG A 65 -5.93 -1.02 -6.44
N ASP A 66 -6.96 -0.20 -6.19
CA ASP A 66 -8.34 -0.68 -6.01
C ASP A 66 -8.87 -1.33 -7.30
N LEU A 67 -8.61 -0.72 -8.47
CA LEU A 67 -8.98 -1.28 -9.77
C LEU A 67 -8.30 -2.63 -10.02
N VAL A 68 -6.99 -2.74 -9.79
CA VAL A 68 -6.24 -4.00 -9.95
C VAL A 68 -6.79 -5.09 -9.01
N ALA A 69 -7.01 -4.77 -7.74
CA ALA A 69 -7.58 -5.70 -6.77
C ALA A 69 -8.99 -6.18 -7.16
N SER A 70 -9.83 -5.26 -7.66
CA SER A 70 -11.19 -5.59 -8.08
C SER A 70 -11.22 -6.61 -9.22
N ARG A 71 -10.29 -6.50 -10.17
CA ARG A 71 -10.19 -7.40 -11.33
C ARG A 71 -9.65 -8.77 -10.95
N ALA A 72 -8.58 -8.83 -10.15
CA ALA A 72 -8.05 -10.08 -9.62
C ALA A 72 -9.14 -10.87 -8.85
N THR A 73 -9.98 -10.17 -8.09
CA THR A 73 -11.08 -10.80 -7.36
C THR A 73 -12.19 -11.30 -8.30
N ALA A 74 -12.48 -10.58 -9.39
CA ALA A 74 -13.49 -11.01 -10.36
C ALA A 74 -13.06 -12.26 -11.13
N GLU A 75 -11.81 -12.32 -11.59
CA GLU A 75 -11.24 -13.49 -12.28
C GLU A 75 -11.15 -14.70 -11.33
N GLY A 76 -10.73 -14.48 -10.08
CA GLY A 76 -10.72 -15.52 -9.05
C GLY A 76 -12.12 -16.10 -8.77
N ARG A 77 -13.15 -15.24 -8.64
CA ARG A 77 -14.54 -15.70 -8.47
C ARG A 77 -15.03 -16.51 -9.67
N ALA A 78 -14.76 -16.05 -10.89
CA ALA A 78 -15.16 -16.75 -12.11
C ALA A 78 -14.54 -18.16 -12.20
N ALA A 79 -13.26 -18.31 -11.85
CA ALA A 79 -12.59 -19.59 -11.80
C ALA A 79 -13.22 -20.55 -10.76
N VAL A 80 -13.54 -20.06 -9.56
CA VAL A 80 -14.23 -20.85 -8.53
C VAL A 80 -15.62 -21.29 -8.99
N TYR A 81 -16.39 -20.39 -9.62
CA TYR A 81 -17.70 -20.74 -10.17
C TYR A 81 -17.60 -21.82 -11.25
N LEU A 82 -16.63 -21.69 -12.16
CA LEU A 82 -16.41 -22.67 -13.22
C LEU A 82 -16.01 -24.04 -12.65
N LEU A 83 -15.10 -24.06 -11.67
CA LEU A 83 -14.67 -25.30 -10.99
C LEU A 83 -15.83 -25.96 -10.25
N ASN A 84 -16.64 -25.19 -9.52
CA ASN A 84 -17.83 -25.71 -8.85
C ASN A 84 -18.86 -26.25 -9.86
N TRP A 85 -19.05 -25.57 -10.99
CA TRP A 85 -19.93 -26.01 -12.06
C TRP A 85 -19.43 -27.30 -12.75
N LEU A 86 -18.13 -27.40 -13.00
CA LEU A 86 -17.47 -28.61 -13.51
C LEU A 86 -17.61 -29.79 -12.53
N ALA A 87 -17.43 -29.55 -11.24
CA ALA A 87 -17.61 -30.55 -10.19
C ALA A 87 -19.07 -31.03 -10.09
N GLY A 88 -20.04 -30.11 -10.22
CA GLY A 88 -21.48 -30.43 -10.23
C GLY A 88 -21.94 -31.24 -11.45
N ARG A 89 -21.24 -31.13 -12.58
CA ARG A 89 -21.53 -31.91 -13.80
C ARG A 89 -21.19 -33.39 -13.71
N ASN A 90 -20.34 -33.79 -12.76
CA ASN A 90 -19.81 -35.15 -12.64
C ASN A 90 -20.54 -36.00 -11.59
N ARG A 91 -21.81 -35.69 -11.28
CA ARG A 91 -22.62 -36.52 -10.38
C ARG A 91 -22.98 -37.82 -11.13
N PRO A 92 -22.48 -39.00 -10.72
CA PRO A 92 -22.81 -40.24 -11.40
C PRO A 92 -24.30 -40.53 -11.26
N LEU A 93 -24.96 -40.86 -12.38
CA LEU A 93 -26.32 -41.38 -12.41
C LEU A 93 -26.39 -42.62 -11.50
N PRO A 94 -27.44 -42.77 -10.67
CA PRO A 94 -27.58 -43.97 -9.84
C PRO A 94 -27.63 -45.20 -10.76
N PRO A 95 -26.94 -46.30 -10.45
CA PRO A 95 -27.03 -47.51 -11.24
C PRO A 95 -28.49 -47.94 -11.25
N THR A 96 -29.12 -47.87 -12.42
CA THR A 96 -30.47 -48.37 -12.65
C THR A 96 -30.46 -49.84 -12.30
N ALA A 97 -31.19 -50.21 -11.25
CA ALA A 97 -31.36 -51.56 -10.79
C ALA A 97 -31.78 -52.48 -11.96
N SER A 98 -30.94 -53.48 -12.25
CA SER A 98 -31.34 -54.67 -12.99
C SER A 98 -32.57 -55.27 -12.31
N ARG A 99 -33.69 -55.33 -13.02
CA ARG A 99 -34.84 -56.14 -12.63
C ARG A 99 -34.88 -57.40 -13.50
N PRO A 100 -35.26 -58.55 -12.91
CA PRO A 100 -35.14 -59.88 -13.50
C PRO A 100 -36.11 -60.14 -14.65
#